data_AF-A0A4Q0P172-F1
#
_entry.id   AF-A0A4Q0P172-F1
#
_cell.length_a   1.000
_cell.length_b   1.000
_cell.length_c   1.000
_cell.angle_alpha   90.00
_cell.angle_beta   90.00
_cell.angle_gamma   90.00
#
_symmetry.space_group_name_H-M   'P 1'
#
loop_
_entity.id
_entity.type
_entity.pdbx_description
1 polymer ?
#
loop_
_entity_poly.entity_id
_entity_poly.type
_entity_poly.pdbx_seq_one_letter_code
_entity_poly.pdbx_strand_id
1 'polypeptide(L)'
;MEKKLFIKNMVCNRCIKTIQSDVETLGIHLKHIELGSIIYEEKSIDDFENIKNVLENNGFEILLAQDQQLVEQVKIELIKLLQKLPLQLNKTLSKHLESKLNLEYSKISKIFSVTEHITIEKYFIKLKIERVKELIQLQEGNFTEISQLLDYSNVNHLSRLFKSETGMSLTNYKNNQKSIRNPLDQIR
;
A
#
# COMPACT_ATOMS: atom_id res chain seq x y z
N MET A 1 3.93 21.30 -20.22
CA MET A 1 2.51 21.09 -19.82
C MET A 1 2.48 20.26 -18.55
N GLU A 2 1.55 20.48 -17.63
CA GLU A 2 1.44 19.61 -16.46
C GLU A 2 0.88 18.23 -16.84
N LYS A 3 1.53 17.18 -16.36
CA LYS A 3 1.17 15.79 -16.60
C LYS A 3 1.11 15.05 -15.27
N LYS A 4 0.11 14.19 -15.10
CA LYS A 4 -0.03 13.29 -13.96
C LYS A 4 0.17 11.85 -14.42
N LEU A 5 1.03 11.11 -13.73
CA LEU A 5 1.23 9.68 -13.93
C LEU A 5 0.84 8.92 -12.68
N PHE A 6 0.15 7.80 -12.88
CA PHE A 6 -0.16 6.83 -11.83
C PHE A 6 0.85 5.70 -11.90
N ILE A 7 1.37 5.31 -10.75
CA ILE A 7 2.52 4.41 -10.64
C ILE A 7 2.14 3.24 -9.74
N LYS A 8 2.30 2.03 -10.26
CA LYS A 8 2.11 0.78 -9.52
C LYS A 8 3.33 0.48 -8.65
N ASN A 9 3.12 -0.17 -7.51
CA ASN A 9 4.15 -0.64 -6.57
C ASN A 9 4.85 0.48 -5.78
N MET A 10 4.43 1.74 -5.91
CA MET A 10 5.00 2.87 -5.19
C MET A 10 4.39 3.00 -3.78
N VAL A 11 4.72 2.05 -2.90
CA VAL A 11 3.99 1.76 -1.65
C VAL A 11 4.62 2.30 -0.37
N CYS A 12 5.82 2.90 -0.41
CA CYS A 12 6.46 3.43 0.79
C CYS A 12 7.21 4.75 0.56
N ASN A 13 7.50 5.48 1.66
CA ASN A 13 8.19 6.78 1.60
C ASN A 13 9.62 6.68 1.01
N ARG A 14 10.24 5.50 1.02
CA ARG A 14 11.52 5.29 0.34
C ARG A 14 11.37 5.35 -1.18
N CYS A 15 10.27 4.81 -1.73
CA CYS A 15 9.95 4.92 -3.16
C CYS A 15 9.85 6.38 -3.59
N ILE A 16 9.17 7.22 -2.80
CA ILE A 16 9.08 8.67 -3.06
C ILE A 16 10.47 9.30 -3.15
N LYS A 17 11.32 9.05 -2.14
CA LYS A 17 12.67 9.65 -2.08
C LYS A 17 13.55 9.21 -3.24
N THR A 18 13.52 7.92 -3.59
CA THR A 18 14.29 7.39 -4.72
C THR A 18 13.84 8.03 -6.02
N ILE A 19 12.54 8.00 -6.33
CA ILE A 19 12.02 8.58 -7.57
C ILE A 19 12.23 10.07 -7.65
N GLN A 20 12.05 10.80 -6.53
CA GLN A 20 12.31 12.23 -6.49
C GLN A 20 13.77 12.53 -6.86
N SER A 21 14.72 11.85 -6.21
CA SER A 21 16.14 12.04 -6.49
C SER A 21 16.48 11.70 -7.94
N ASP A 22 16.03 10.55 -8.44
CA ASP A 22 16.36 10.10 -9.79
C ASP A 22 15.77 11.03 -10.86
N VAL A 23 14.53 11.49 -10.70
CA VAL A 23 13.90 12.43 -11.65
C VAL A 23 14.55 13.82 -11.59
N GLU A 24 14.92 14.30 -10.39
CA GLU A 24 15.62 15.59 -10.23
C GLU A 24 17.01 15.56 -10.87
N THR A 25 17.74 14.44 -10.82
CA THR A 25 19.05 14.30 -11.51
C THR A 25 18.96 14.40 -13.03
N LEU A 26 17.79 14.15 -13.61
CA LEU A 26 17.51 14.36 -15.03
C LEU A 26 17.14 15.82 -15.36
N GLY A 27 17.10 16.71 -14.37
CA GLY A 27 16.68 18.10 -14.55
C GLY A 27 15.17 18.29 -14.72
N ILE A 28 14.37 17.24 -14.47
CA ILE A 28 12.92 17.28 -14.60
C ILE A 28 12.33 17.71 -13.26
N HIS A 29 11.51 18.77 -13.29
CA HIS A 29 10.90 19.32 -12.09
C HIS A 29 9.56 18.63 -11.76
N LEU A 30 9.53 17.91 -10.64
CA LEU A 30 8.30 17.37 -10.07
C LEU A 30 7.53 18.47 -9.33
N LYS A 31 6.29 18.76 -9.74
CA LYS A 31 5.40 19.67 -9.01
C LYS A 31 4.82 19.00 -7.76
N HIS A 32 4.55 17.71 -7.84
CA HIS A 32 4.03 16.93 -6.72
C HIS A 32 4.44 15.47 -6.83
N ILE A 33 4.72 14.83 -5.70
CA ILE A 33 4.99 13.41 -5.60
C ILE A 33 4.31 12.85 -4.34
N GLU A 34 3.57 11.76 -4.52
CA GLU A 34 2.98 11.01 -3.43
C GLU A 34 2.96 9.52 -3.75
N LEU A 35 2.58 8.69 -2.78
CA LEU A 35 2.45 7.25 -3.01
C LEU A 35 1.48 6.99 -4.16
N GLY A 36 1.95 6.25 -5.16
CA GLY A 36 1.18 5.86 -6.34
C GLY A 36 1.01 6.92 -7.42
N SER A 37 1.55 8.15 -7.28
CA SER A 37 1.48 9.13 -8.37
C SER A 37 2.51 10.25 -8.33
N ILE A 38 2.83 10.78 -9.51
CA ILE A 38 3.65 11.99 -9.70
C ILE A 38 2.94 12.99 -10.60
N ILE A 39 3.20 14.27 -10.36
CA ILE A 39 2.82 15.38 -11.23
C ILE A 39 4.10 16.12 -11.60
N TYR A 40 4.38 16.24 -12.90
CA TYR A 40 5.58 16.88 -13.42
C TYR A 40 5.25 17.89 -14.50
N GLU A 41 6.19 18.81 -14.72
CA GLU A 41 6.13 19.76 -15.84
C GLU A 41 6.89 19.21 -17.03
N GLU A 42 6.16 18.80 -18.06
CA GLU A 42 6.73 18.34 -19.32
C GLU A 42 7.26 19.54 -20.12
N LYS A 43 8.56 19.57 -20.35
CA LYS A 43 9.30 20.59 -21.10
C LYS A 43 9.82 20.05 -22.44
N SER A 44 10.13 18.76 -22.50
CA SER A 44 10.56 18.06 -23.72
C SER A 44 9.73 16.80 -23.98
N ILE A 45 9.75 16.31 -25.23
CA ILE A 45 9.12 15.03 -25.61
C ILE A 45 9.81 13.84 -24.92
N ASP A 46 11.11 13.97 -24.64
CA ASP A 46 11.91 12.91 -24.02
C ASP A 46 11.65 12.78 -22.51
N ASP A 47 11.05 13.79 -21.87
CA ASP A 47 10.81 13.80 -20.42
C ASP A 47 9.97 12.59 -20.00
N PHE A 48 8.94 12.26 -20.76
CA PHE A 48 8.08 11.10 -20.48
C PHE A 48 8.88 9.79 -20.53
N GLU A 49 9.67 9.57 -21.58
CA GLU A 49 10.43 8.33 -21.75
C GLU A 49 11.55 8.23 -20.71
N ASN A 50 12.19 9.34 -20.36
CA ASN A 50 13.18 9.42 -19.29
C ASN A 50 12.58 9.04 -17.92
N ILE A 51 11.42 9.61 -17.58
CA ILE A 51 10.70 9.26 -16.34
C ILE A 51 10.28 7.79 -16.35
N LYS A 52 9.75 7.31 -17.47
CA LYS A 52 9.36 5.91 -17.62
C LYS A 52 10.54 4.97 -17.38
N ASN A 53 11.69 5.24 -17.98
CA ASN A 53 12.91 4.46 -17.77
C ASN A 53 13.35 4.47 -16.30
N VAL A 54 13.30 5.61 -15.61
CA VAL A 54 13.59 5.71 -14.17
C VAL A 54 12.64 4.85 -13.35
N LEU A 55 11.35 4.89 -13.66
CA LEU A 55 10.35 4.09 -12.95
C LEU A 55 10.57 2.60 -13.17
N GLU A 56 10.77 2.16 -14.42
CA GLU A 56 10.99 0.75 -14.77
C GLU A 56 12.28 0.20 -14.16
N ASN A 57 13.37 0.98 -14.17
CA ASN A 57 14.64 0.60 -13.54
C ASN A 57 14.53 0.40 -12.02
N ASN A 58 13.57 1.07 -11.39
CA ASN A 58 13.28 0.94 -9.97
C ASN A 58 12.16 -0.08 -9.67
N GLY A 59 11.69 -0.83 -10.66
CA GLY A 59 10.65 -1.87 -10.51
C GLY A 59 9.21 -1.34 -10.43
N PHE A 60 8.98 -0.09 -10.86
CA PHE A 60 7.66 0.52 -10.95
C PHE A 60 7.09 0.45 -12.36
N GLU A 61 5.76 0.52 -12.46
CA GLU A 61 5.03 0.46 -13.73
C GLU A 61 4.08 1.66 -13.84
N ILE A 62 4.05 2.32 -15.01
CA ILE A 62 3.07 3.39 -15.28
C ILE A 62 1.72 2.77 -15.64
N LEU A 63 0.68 3.16 -14.91
CA LEU A 63 -0.68 2.69 -15.13
C LEU A 63 -1.44 3.61 -16.09
N LEU A 64 -1.86 3.08 -17.24
CA LEU A 64 -2.68 3.80 -18.22
C LEU A 64 -4.17 3.48 -18.11
N ALA A 65 -4.53 2.25 -17.71
CA ALA A 65 -5.91 1.83 -17.61
C ALA A 65 -6.57 2.36 -16.32
N GLN A 66 -7.74 2.99 -16.45
CA GLN A 66 -8.46 3.59 -15.31
C GLN A 66 -8.77 2.59 -14.18
N ASP A 67 -9.12 1.35 -14.54
CA ASP A 67 -9.40 0.30 -13.54
C ASP A 67 -8.15 -0.07 -12.73
N GLN A 68 -6.98 -0.18 -13.39
CA GLN A 68 -5.71 -0.42 -12.71
C GLN A 68 -5.33 0.76 -11.80
N GLN A 69 -5.53 1.99 -12.28
CA GLN A 69 -5.28 3.20 -11.49
C GLN A 69 -6.17 3.24 -10.23
N LEU A 70 -7.45 2.89 -10.35
CA LEU A 70 -8.38 2.83 -9.22
C LEU A 70 -7.94 1.77 -8.20
N VAL A 71 -7.58 0.58 -8.67
CA VAL A 71 -7.10 -0.51 -7.82
C VAL A 71 -5.86 -0.08 -7.04
N GLU A 72 -4.89 0.53 -7.71
CA GLU A 72 -3.68 1.00 -7.05
C GLU A 72 -3.98 2.09 -6.02
N GLN A 73 -4.87 3.05 -6.34
CA GLN A 73 -5.30 4.05 -5.36
C GLN A 73 -5.95 3.43 -4.12
N VAL A 74 -6.79 2.39 -4.27
CA VAL A 74 -7.36 1.64 -3.13
C VAL A 74 -6.23 1.03 -2.29
N LYS A 75 -5.27 0.33 -2.91
CA LYS A 75 -4.14 -0.28 -2.20
C LYS A 75 -3.36 0.75 -1.39
N ILE A 76 -3.06 1.89 -2.02
CA ILE A 76 -2.30 2.99 -1.41
C ILE A 76 -3.06 3.60 -0.23
N GLU A 77 -4.38 3.83 -0.34
CA GLU A 77 -5.17 4.32 0.79
C GLU A 77 -5.19 3.34 1.96
N LEU A 78 -5.28 2.03 1.69
CA LEU A 78 -5.20 1.00 2.73
C LEU A 78 -3.81 0.95 3.40
N ILE A 79 -2.74 1.13 2.64
CA ILE A 79 -1.38 1.21 3.17
C ILE A 79 -1.22 2.45 4.05
N LYS A 80 -1.70 3.62 3.59
CA LYS A 80 -1.67 4.88 4.36
C LYS A 80 -2.36 4.74 5.71
N LEU A 81 -3.48 4.00 5.78
CA LEU A 81 -4.17 3.71 7.05
C LEU A 81 -3.30 2.97 8.08
N LEU A 82 -2.35 2.15 7.63
CA LEU A 82 -1.48 1.35 8.50
C LEU A 82 -0.14 2.01 8.84
N GLN A 83 0.19 3.13 8.19
CA GLN A 83 1.43 3.87 8.45
C GLN A 83 1.44 4.55 9.82
N LYS A 84 0.28 4.92 10.35
CA LYS A 84 0.13 5.56 11.66
C LYS A 84 -0.73 4.67 12.55
N LEU A 85 -0.16 4.24 13.68
CA LEU A 85 -0.87 3.47 14.70
C LEU A 85 -1.16 4.36 15.92
N PRO A 86 -2.28 4.13 16.63
CA PRO A 86 -3.30 3.11 16.38
C PRO A 86 -4.10 3.37 15.09
N LEU A 87 -4.55 2.28 14.44
CA LEU A 87 -5.45 2.34 13.29
C LEU A 87 -6.76 3.00 13.73
N GLN A 88 -6.95 4.24 13.31
CA GLN A 88 -8.13 5.03 13.66
C GLN A 88 -8.94 5.32 12.41
N LEU A 89 -10.09 4.67 12.32
CA LEU A 89 -11.08 4.92 11.30
C LEU A 89 -12.28 5.62 11.92
N ASN A 90 -12.48 6.90 11.61
CA ASN A 90 -13.64 7.68 12.08
C ASN A 90 -14.98 7.18 11.48
N LYS A 91 -14.93 6.21 10.57
CA LYS A 91 -16.06 5.63 9.82
C LYS A 91 -15.65 4.27 9.26
N THR A 92 -16.62 3.51 8.74
CA THR A 92 -16.33 2.20 8.12
C THR A 92 -15.32 2.32 6.97
N LEU A 93 -14.58 1.25 6.70
CA LEU A 93 -13.62 1.20 5.58
C LEU A 93 -14.28 1.55 4.24
N SER A 94 -15.51 1.07 4.01
CA SER A 94 -16.30 1.42 2.82
C SER A 94 -16.51 2.94 2.69
N LYS A 95 -17.01 3.59 3.74
CA LYS A 95 -17.25 5.04 3.77
C LYS A 95 -15.95 5.85 3.71
N HIS A 96 -14.84 5.28 4.17
CA HIS A 96 -13.51 5.86 4.01
C HIS A 96 -13.11 5.89 2.53
N LEU A 97 -13.13 4.74 1.87
CA LEU A 97 -12.76 4.63 0.45
C LEU A 97 -13.68 5.46 -0.45
N GLU A 98 -15.00 5.46 -0.19
CA GLU A 98 -15.95 6.30 -0.94
C GLU A 98 -15.57 7.77 -0.92
N SER A 99 -15.22 8.30 0.27
CA SER A 99 -14.85 9.71 0.40
C SER A 99 -13.50 10.05 -0.20
N LYS A 100 -12.56 9.10 -0.22
CA LYS A 100 -11.20 9.33 -0.71
C LYS A 100 -11.14 9.25 -2.23
N LEU A 101 -11.91 8.33 -2.81
CA LEU A 101 -11.90 8.06 -4.24
C LEU A 101 -13.08 8.73 -4.96
N ASN A 102 -13.99 9.37 -4.23
CA ASN A 102 -15.19 10.04 -4.75
C ASN A 102 -16.02 9.12 -5.67
N LEU A 103 -16.20 7.87 -5.24
CA LEU A 103 -16.91 6.82 -5.97
C LEU A 103 -17.70 5.94 -4.99
N GLU A 104 -18.82 5.39 -5.43
CA GLU A 104 -19.62 4.43 -4.66
C GLU A 104 -18.82 3.15 -4.34
N TYR A 105 -18.94 2.64 -3.11
CA TYR A 105 -18.16 1.47 -2.67
C TYR A 105 -18.44 0.23 -3.52
N SER A 106 -19.67 0.07 -4.00
CA SER A 106 -20.06 -1.05 -4.86
C SER A 106 -19.23 -1.09 -6.15
N LYS A 107 -18.94 0.07 -6.75
CA LYS A 107 -18.11 0.19 -7.95
C LYS A 107 -16.64 -0.08 -7.61
N ILE A 108 -16.14 0.53 -6.53
CA ILE A 108 -14.75 0.35 -6.06
C ILE A 108 -14.49 -1.14 -5.79
N SER A 109 -15.34 -1.77 -4.99
CA SER A 109 -15.23 -3.18 -4.59
C SER A 109 -15.33 -4.13 -5.78
N LYS A 110 -16.23 -3.87 -6.74
CA LYS A 110 -16.36 -4.67 -7.96
C LYS A 110 -15.09 -4.60 -8.80
N ILE A 111 -14.59 -3.40 -9.10
CA ILE A 111 -13.38 -3.22 -9.93
C ILE A 111 -12.19 -3.89 -9.23
N PHE A 112 -11.99 -3.60 -7.93
CA PHE A 112 -10.91 -4.20 -7.15
C PHE A 112 -10.94 -5.73 -7.19
N SER A 113 -12.10 -6.33 -6.91
CA SER A 113 -12.22 -7.79 -6.84
C SER A 113 -12.05 -8.48 -8.20
N VAL A 114 -12.46 -7.82 -9.28
CA VAL A 114 -12.25 -8.33 -10.65
C VAL A 114 -10.77 -8.29 -11.03
N THR A 115 -10.08 -7.20 -10.69
CA THR A 115 -8.68 -6.99 -11.06
C THR A 115 -7.70 -7.78 -10.19
N GLU A 116 -7.93 -7.84 -8.87
CA GLU A 116 -7.02 -8.48 -7.91
C GLU A 116 -7.43 -9.91 -7.55
N HIS A 117 -8.60 -10.38 -7.99
CA HIS A 117 -9.15 -11.69 -7.67
C HIS A 117 -9.36 -11.95 -6.17
N ILE A 118 -9.36 -10.89 -5.35
CA ILE A 118 -9.66 -10.93 -3.92
C ILE A 118 -10.45 -9.68 -3.50
N THR A 119 -11.19 -9.76 -2.41
CA THR A 119 -11.93 -8.59 -1.91
C THR A 119 -11.01 -7.60 -1.21
N ILE A 120 -11.44 -6.34 -1.13
CA ILE A 120 -10.76 -5.26 -0.41
C ILE A 120 -10.51 -5.64 1.05
N GLU A 121 -11.49 -6.26 1.72
CA GLU A 121 -11.37 -6.68 3.12
C GLU A 121 -10.31 -7.76 3.31
N LYS A 122 -10.26 -8.76 2.41
CA LYS A 122 -9.24 -9.80 2.43
C LYS A 122 -7.86 -9.22 2.18
N TYR A 123 -7.73 -8.32 1.21
CA TYR A 123 -6.47 -7.61 0.96
C TYR A 123 -6.03 -6.81 2.19
N PHE A 124 -6.95 -6.10 2.83
CA PHE A 124 -6.64 -5.30 4.02
C PHE A 124 -6.24 -6.17 5.21
N ILE A 125 -6.84 -7.36 5.38
CA ILE A 125 -6.38 -8.35 6.36
C ILE A 125 -4.93 -8.73 6.08
N LYS A 126 -4.57 -9.04 4.84
CA LYS A 126 -3.17 -9.40 4.47
C LYS A 126 -2.19 -8.27 4.81
N LEU A 127 -2.54 -7.03 4.47
CA LEU A 127 -1.74 -5.85 4.85
C LEU A 127 -1.57 -5.73 6.38
N LYS A 128 -2.66 -5.89 7.14
CA LYS A 128 -2.61 -5.87 8.61
C LYS A 128 -1.73 -6.99 9.15
N ILE A 129 -1.75 -8.18 8.55
CA ILE A 129 -0.88 -9.30 8.96
C ILE A 129 0.60 -8.96 8.70
N GLU A 130 0.96 -8.35 7.58
CA GLU A 130 2.35 -7.89 7.38
C GLU A 130 2.75 -6.81 8.40
N ARG A 131 1.82 -5.93 8.80
CA ARG A 131 2.05 -4.97 9.88
C ARG A 131 2.22 -5.64 11.25
N VAL A 132 1.46 -6.69 11.55
CA VAL A 132 1.63 -7.52 12.77
C VAL A 132 3.03 -8.13 12.79
N LYS A 133 3.46 -8.72 11.68
CA LYS A 133 4.80 -9.32 11.55
C LYS A 133 5.88 -8.29 11.84
N GLU A 134 5.75 -7.08 11.29
CA GLU A 134 6.67 -5.98 11.54
C GLU A 134 6.73 -5.59 13.02
N LEU A 135 5.59 -5.37 13.67
CA LEU A 135 5.54 -4.99 15.10
C LEU A 135 6.16 -6.07 15.99
N ILE A 136 5.92 -7.36 15.68
CA ILE A 136 6.55 -8.48 16.41
C ILE A 136 8.07 -8.46 16.24
N GLN A 137 8.57 -8.22 15.04
CA GLN A 137 10.01 -8.16 14.75
C GLN A 137 10.69 -6.98 15.44
N LEU A 138 10.04 -5.82 15.46
CA LEU A 138 10.51 -4.63 16.15
C LEU A 138 10.34 -4.72 17.67
N GLN A 139 9.68 -5.78 18.17
CA GLN A 139 9.33 -5.96 19.58
C GLN A 139 8.49 -4.80 20.14
N GLU A 140 7.66 -4.18 19.28
CA GLU A 140 6.77 -3.07 19.63
C GLU A 140 5.45 -3.62 20.20
N GLY A 141 5.49 -3.93 21.48
CA GLY A 141 4.32 -4.34 22.27
C GLY A 141 4.06 -5.85 22.33
N ASN A 142 3.12 -6.23 23.19
CA ASN A 142 2.63 -7.60 23.31
C ASN A 142 1.47 -7.89 22.32
N PHE A 143 1.06 -9.16 22.19
CA PHE A 143 0.03 -9.54 21.21
C PHE A 143 -1.34 -8.88 21.45
N THR A 144 -1.67 -8.53 22.69
CA THR A 144 -2.90 -7.80 23.03
C THR A 144 -2.80 -6.35 22.57
N GLU A 145 -1.67 -5.69 22.82
CA GLU A 145 -1.41 -4.31 22.38
C GLU A 145 -1.40 -4.23 20.84
N ILE A 146 -0.74 -5.16 20.15
CA ILE A 146 -0.73 -5.23 18.69
C ILE A 146 -2.15 -5.42 18.13
N SER A 147 -2.96 -6.27 18.78
CA SER A 147 -4.37 -6.46 18.41
C SER A 147 -5.14 -5.14 18.51
N GLN A 148 -4.95 -4.38 19.60
CA GLN A 148 -5.62 -3.11 19.80
C GLN A 148 -5.14 -2.03 18.82
N LEU A 149 -3.83 -1.92 18.60
CA LEU A 149 -3.24 -0.97 17.65
C LEU A 149 -3.77 -1.15 16.24
N LEU A 150 -4.12 -2.38 15.87
CA LEU A 150 -4.65 -2.72 14.54
C LEU A 150 -6.17 -2.88 14.54
N ASP A 151 -6.89 -2.43 15.56
CA ASP A 151 -8.36 -2.48 15.61
C ASP A 151 -8.93 -3.90 15.38
N TYR A 152 -8.30 -4.91 16.00
CA TYR A 152 -8.88 -6.23 16.13
C TYR A 152 -9.64 -6.34 17.44
N SER A 153 -10.84 -6.92 17.38
CA SER A 153 -11.74 -7.07 18.52
C SER A 153 -11.10 -7.75 19.74
N ASN A 154 -10.19 -8.70 19.52
CA ASN A 154 -9.36 -9.30 20.57
C ASN A 154 -8.19 -10.10 19.97
N VAL A 155 -7.24 -10.47 20.83
CA VAL A 155 -6.05 -11.24 20.48
C VAL A 155 -6.39 -12.62 19.89
N ASN A 156 -7.51 -13.25 20.27
CA ASN A 156 -7.91 -14.54 19.71
C ASN A 156 -8.30 -14.42 18.24
N HIS A 157 -9.00 -13.35 17.87
CA HIS A 157 -9.35 -13.05 16.49
C HIS A 157 -8.09 -12.80 15.66
N LEU A 158 -7.18 -11.94 16.15
CA LEU A 158 -5.88 -11.73 15.51
C LEU A 158 -5.10 -13.04 15.34
N SER A 159 -5.03 -13.87 16.39
CA SER A 159 -4.29 -15.14 16.35
C SER A 159 -4.85 -16.13 15.32
N ARG A 160 -6.18 -16.18 15.14
CA ARG A 160 -6.83 -17.04 14.13
C ARG A 160 -6.51 -16.56 12.72
N LEU A 161 -6.64 -15.26 12.45
CA LEU A 161 -6.31 -14.67 11.15
C LEU A 161 -4.84 -14.83 10.84
N PHE A 162 -3.96 -14.55 11.80
CA PHE A 162 -2.51 -14.71 11.62
C PHE A 162 -2.14 -16.16 11.27
N LYS A 163 -2.70 -17.15 11.97
CA LYS A 163 -2.46 -18.56 11.66
C LYS A 163 -3.03 -18.96 10.30
N SER A 164 -4.20 -18.45 9.93
CA SER A 164 -4.81 -18.69 8.62
C SER A 164 -3.96 -18.15 7.48
N GLU A 165 -3.44 -16.93 7.62
CA GLU A 165 -2.66 -16.27 6.55
C GLU A 165 -1.19 -16.71 6.50
N THR A 166 -0.60 -17.12 7.63
CA THR A 166 0.84 -17.43 7.70
C THR A 166 1.16 -18.92 7.89
N GLY A 167 0.16 -19.74 8.22
CA GLY A 167 0.34 -21.14 8.59
C GLY A 167 0.94 -21.37 9.99
N MET A 168 1.26 -20.32 10.75
CA MET A 168 1.89 -20.45 12.07
C MET A 168 1.25 -19.54 13.13
N SER A 169 1.42 -19.88 14.42
CA SER A 169 0.93 -19.04 15.52
C SER A 169 1.80 -17.79 15.71
N LEU A 170 1.24 -16.77 16.36
CA LEU A 170 1.98 -15.55 16.74
C LEU A 170 3.23 -15.87 17.58
N THR A 171 3.10 -16.78 18.55
CA THR A 171 4.20 -17.22 19.42
C THR A 171 5.30 -17.93 18.62
N ASN A 172 4.92 -18.82 17.70
CA ASN A 172 5.89 -19.51 16.85
C ASN A 172 6.61 -18.53 15.93
N TYR A 173 5.89 -17.58 15.34
CA TYR A 173 6.49 -16.52 14.52
C TYR A 173 7.50 -15.68 15.31
N LYS A 174 7.13 -15.24 16.51
CA LYS A 174 8.00 -14.47 17.41
C LYS A 174 9.28 -15.22 17.78
N ASN A 175 9.17 -16.52 18.07
CA ASN A 175 10.29 -17.34 18.52
C ASN A 175 11.24 -17.76 17.40
N ASN A 176 10.73 -17.96 16.18
CA ASN A 176 11.52 -18.50 15.08
C ASN A 176 12.55 -17.51 14.50
N GLN A 177 12.47 -16.21 14.82
CA GLN A 177 13.34 -15.11 14.32
C GLN A 177 13.55 -15.04 12.79
N LYS A 178 12.90 -15.91 12.02
CA LYS A 178 12.93 -15.90 10.55
C LYS A 178 12.07 -14.74 10.07
N SER A 179 12.72 -13.71 9.53
CA SER A 179 12.05 -12.55 8.94
C SER A 179 11.44 -12.92 7.58
N ILE A 180 10.33 -13.65 7.59
CA ILE A 180 9.52 -13.88 6.39
C ILE A 180 8.42 -12.81 6.40
N ARG A 181 8.75 -11.64 5.86
CA ARG A 181 7.79 -10.59 5.52
C ARG A 181 7.67 -10.52 4.01
N ASN A 182 6.46 -10.30 3.54
CA ASN A 182 6.22 -9.99 2.14
C ASN A 182 6.34 -8.47 1.96
N PRO A 183 7.07 -8.01 0.93
CA PRO A 183 7.00 -6.61 0.52
C PRO A 183 5.55 -6.19 0.24
N LEU A 184 5.18 -4.96 0.58
CA LEU A 184 3.78 -4.50 0.48
C LEU A 184 3.27 -4.49 -0.97
N ASP A 185 4.16 -4.25 -1.93
CA ASP A 185 3.93 -4.30 -3.37
C ASP A 185 3.67 -5.73 -3.90
N GLN A 186 4.01 -6.76 -3.13
CA GLN A 186 3.84 -8.16 -3.52
C GLN A 186 2.60 -8.83 -2.90
N ILE A 187 1.83 -8.10 -2.09
CA ILE A 187 0.61 -8.64 -1.47
C ILE A 187 -0.46 -8.82 -2.54
N ARG A 188 -1.05 -10.02 -2.58
CA ARG A 188 -2.14 -10.44 -3.47
C ARG A 188 -3.16 -11.30 -2.72
#